data_AF-A0A522AWI1-F1
#
_entry.id   AF-A0A522AWI1-F1
#
_cell.length_a   1.000
_cell.length_b   1.000
_cell.length_c   1.000
_cell.angle_alpha   90.00
_cell.angle_beta   90.00
_cell.angle_gamma   90.00
#
_symmetry.space_group_name_H-M   'P 1'
#
loop_
_entity.id
_entity.type
_entity.pdbx_description
1 polymer ?
#
loop_
_entity_poly.entity_id
_entity_poly.type
_entity_poly.pdbx_seq_one_letter_code
_entity_poly.pdbx_strand_id
1 'polypeptide(L)'
;MPRTRYYLFRACPDGEGTWLQRHYDDPSVVALRRKGKFTQEMVDWYSRSLDKCQMAPLILVDIGGIPSPENQRILVEGGVTHAIILAGNKEQIPVWEKFLTSCGVTVIAVLHSDYTGEQDSFQHSSSRLEGSVHHLDRDDKTVDSRPTIQATAAVILDFIQGEIKEMSSFVNGSVLSIPALAETLGKQEEERTLPNGRTVRQLTWVGEDLPRIAELLHNHVNELPESVDIDGPAPAWLVTALIHEVHPRHARVNSPDGFVGVACGGRPEGHGSGPVTWTVAEGGTTSNGRRVVRIEFALDPSVPFRPEQLDEVVPPAVELGDVIVLSGRGPNWLTASIAMAYHGRAAACACFQPGTGGTVSWTHVADVPLGSIVP
;
A
#
# COMPACT_ATOMS: atom_id res chain seq x y z
N MET A 1 13.85 -5.41 7.18
CA MET A 1 14.29 -4.73 5.93
C MET A 1 13.61 -3.37 5.85
N PRO A 2 14.29 -2.28 5.43
CA PRO A 2 13.69 -0.96 5.28
C PRO A 2 12.57 -0.96 4.24
N ARG A 3 11.45 -0.25 4.49
CA ARG A 3 10.29 -0.20 3.57
C ARG A 3 10.59 0.40 2.20
N THR A 4 11.68 1.16 2.08
CA THR A 4 12.13 1.74 0.81
C THR A 4 12.80 0.74 -0.12
N ARG A 5 13.18 -0.44 0.39
CA ARG A 5 13.92 -1.45 -0.38
C ARG A 5 13.07 -2.58 -0.89
N TYR A 6 11.81 -2.69 -0.44
CA TYR A 6 10.91 -3.73 -0.89
C TYR A 6 9.49 -3.24 -1.11
N TYR A 7 8.79 -3.90 -2.02
CA TYR A 7 7.36 -3.75 -2.24
C TYR A 7 6.69 -5.11 -2.11
N LEU A 8 5.61 -5.19 -1.32
CA LEU A 8 4.80 -6.40 -1.20
C LEU A 8 3.69 -6.35 -2.26
N PHE A 9 3.83 -7.15 -3.31
CA PHE A 9 2.82 -7.36 -4.33
C PHE A 9 1.92 -8.54 -3.95
N ARG A 10 0.64 -8.27 -3.65
CA ARG A 10 -0.33 -9.31 -3.30
C ARG A 10 -1.00 -9.85 -4.55
N ALA A 11 -0.46 -10.94 -5.09
CA ALA A 11 -0.98 -11.65 -6.24
C ALA A 11 -1.92 -12.81 -5.83
N CYS A 12 -2.70 -12.61 -4.77
CA CYS A 12 -3.71 -13.55 -4.30
C CYS A 12 -4.98 -12.79 -3.89
N PRO A 13 -6.14 -13.07 -4.50
CA PRO A 13 -7.40 -12.38 -4.19
C PRO A 13 -8.06 -12.98 -2.93
N ASP A 14 -7.28 -13.24 -1.90
CA ASP A 14 -7.76 -13.88 -0.67
C ASP A 14 -8.49 -12.90 0.27
N GLY A 15 -8.56 -11.62 -0.07
CA GLY A 15 -9.22 -10.58 0.70
C GLY A 15 -8.44 -10.11 1.94
N GLU A 16 -7.24 -10.62 2.17
CA GLU A 16 -6.44 -10.21 3.31
C GLU A 16 -5.84 -8.80 3.11
N GLY A 17 -5.69 -8.08 4.22
CA GLY A 17 -5.10 -6.75 4.29
C GLY A 17 -4.28 -6.61 5.57
N THR A 18 -3.30 -5.72 5.58
CA THR A 18 -2.44 -5.46 6.76
C THR A 18 -3.25 -5.06 7.99
N TRP A 19 -4.44 -4.48 7.81
CA TRP A 19 -5.35 -4.13 8.91
C TRP A 19 -6.14 -5.33 9.41
N LEU A 20 -6.81 -6.08 8.53
CA LEU A 20 -7.55 -7.30 8.88
C LEU A 20 -6.66 -8.30 9.64
N GLN A 21 -5.39 -8.41 9.24
CA GLN A 21 -4.41 -9.27 9.89
C GLN A 21 -4.18 -8.98 11.38
N ARG A 22 -4.47 -7.77 11.84
CA ARG A 22 -4.29 -7.34 13.24
C ARG A 22 -5.52 -7.56 14.13
N HIS A 23 -6.61 -8.03 13.53
CA HIS A 23 -7.93 -8.13 14.19
C HIS A 23 -8.60 -9.47 13.88
N TYR A 24 -7.80 -10.54 13.70
CA TYR A 24 -8.32 -11.88 13.44
C TYR A 24 -9.00 -12.52 14.66
N ASP A 25 -8.76 -11.96 15.84
CA ASP A 25 -9.41 -12.26 17.11
C ASP A 25 -10.83 -11.67 17.20
N ASP A 26 -11.18 -10.71 16.33
CA ASP A 26 -12.50 -10.08 16.28
C ASP A 26 -13.33 -10.62 15.09
N PRO A 27 -14.33 -11.49 15.33
CA PRO A 27 -15.18 -12.04 14.28
C PRO A 27 -15.93 -10.97 13.47
N SER A 28 -16.25 -9.82 14.08
CA SER A 28 -16.95 -8.72 13.40
C SER A 28 -16.06 -8.04 12.36
N VAL A 29 -14.76 -7.93 12.64
CA VAL A 29 -13.76 -7.42 11.71
C VAL A 29 -13.44 -8.46 10.63
N VAL A 30 -13.31 -9.74 11.01
CA VAL A 30 -13.11 -10.84 10.07
C VAL A 30 -14.25 -10.95 9.05
N ALA A 31 -15.49 -10.68 9.47
CA ALA A 31 -16.66 -10.66 8.59
C ALA A 31 -16.58 -9.60 7.48
N LEU A 32 -15.73 -8.57 7.63
CA LEU A 32 -15.51 -7.54 6.60
C LEU A 32 -14.56 -8.00 5.49
N ARG A 33 -13.93 -9.19 5.62
CA ARG A 33 -13.03 -9.76 4.61
C ARG A 33 -13.77 -10.02 3.30
N ARG A 34 -13.38 -9.31 2.24
CA ARG A 34 -13.92 -9.52 0.88
C ARG A 34 -12.92 -10.29 0.03
N LYS A 35 -13.17 -11.59 -0.17
CA LYS A 35 -12.37 -12.45 -1.06
C LYS A 35 -12.78 -12.22 -2.51
N GLY A 36 -11.80 -12.17 -3.40
CA GLY A 36 -12.03 -12.18 -4.84
C GLY A 36 -11.80 -13.57 -5.43
N LYS A 37 -11.62 -13.61 -6.76
CA LYS A 37 -11.32 -14.82 -7.53
C LYS A 37 -10.15 -14.55 -8.47
N PHE A 38 -9.40 -15.60 -8.81
CA PHE A 38 -8.45 -15.55 -9.91
C PHE A 38 -9.20 -15.58 -11.25
N THR A 39 -9.80 -14.45 -11.62
CA THR A 39 -10.36 -14.28 -12.97
C THR A 39 -9.22 -14.15 -13.98
N GLN A 40 -9.50 -14.48 -15.25
CA GLN A 40 -8.53 -14.29 -16.34
C GLN A 40 -7.98 -12.85 -16.36
N GLU A 41 -8.86 -11.86 -16.23
CA GLU A 41 -8.49 -10.44 -16.22
C GLU A 41 -7.58 -10.08 -15.04
N MET A 42 -7.85 -10.63 -13.85
CA MET A 42 -7.02 -10.40 -12.67
C MET A 42 -5.62 -11.02 -12.82
N VAL A 43 -5.53 -12.23 -13.36
CA VAL A 43 -4.25 -12.90 -13.62
C VAL A 43 -3.44 -12.16 -14.70
N ASP A 44 -4.12 -11.67 -15.74
CA ASP A 44 -3.50 -10.86 -16.79
C ASP A 44 -3.00 -9.52 -16.26
N TRP A 45 -3.69 -8.94 -15.27
CA TRP A 45 -3.21 -7.76 -14.58
C TRP A 45 -2.00 -8.07 -13.71
N TYR A 46 -2.07 -9.06 -12.82
CA TYR A 46 -0.94 -9.46 -11.97
C TYR A 46 0.34 -9.70 -12.78
N SER A 47 0.24 -10.48 -13.85
CA SER A 47 1.38 -10.85 -14.68
C SER A 47 2.02 -9.62 -15.34
N ARG A 48 1.21 -8.77 -15.98
CA ARG A 48 1.72 -7.56 -16.65
C ARG A 48 2.27 -6.52 -15.67
N SER A 49 1.63 -6.35 -14.52
CA SER A 49 2.08 -5.38 -13.52
C SER A 49 3.36 -5.84 -12.83
N LEU A 50 3.52 -7.15 -12.57
CA LEU A 50 4.74 -7.71 -11.99
C LEU A 50 5.94 -7.59 -12.94
N ASP A 51 5.77 -7.97 -14.21
CA ASP A 51 6.82 -7.90 -15.26
C ASP A 51 7.44 -6.50 -15.38
N LYS A 52 6.63 -5.46 -15.13
CA LYS A 52 7.04 -4.05 -15.26
C LYS A 52 7.19 -3.33 -13.92
N CYS A 53 7.07 -4.04 -12.79
CA CYS A 53 7.00 -3.41 -11.47
C CYS A 53 8.36 -2.80 -11.10
N GLN A 54 8.40 -1.48 -10.95
CA GLN A 54 9.59 -0.73 -10.53
C GLN A 54 9.40 -0.05 -9.17
N MET A 55 8.46 -0.55 -8.36
CA MET A 55 8.10 0.04 -7.06
C MET A 55 9.24 0.00 -6.02
N ALA A 56 10.15 -0.99 -6.14
CA ALA A 56 11.30 -1.16 -5.27
C ALA A 56 12.32 -2.11 -5.90
N PRO A 57 13.59 -2.12 -5.43
CA PRO A 57 14.59 -3.10 -5.87
C PRO A 57 14.20 -4.56 -5.62
N LEU A 58 13.45 -4.82 -4.54
CA LEU A 58 12.92 -6.15 -4.21
C LEU A 58 11.40 -6.16 -4.27
N ILE A 59 10.82 -7.01 -5.11
CA ILE A 59 9.37 -7.26 -5.13
C ILE A 59 9.09 -8.59 -4.44
N LEU A 60 8.42 -8.54 -3.29
CA LEU A 60 7.93 -9.73 -2.60
C LEU A 60 6.54 -10.06 -3.13
N VAL A 61 6.36 -11.24 -3.71
CA VAL A 61 5.10 -11.67 -4.32
C VAL A 61 4.40 -12.68 -3.42
N ASP A 62 3.19 -12.35 -2.96
CA ASP A 62 2.32 -13.28 -2.24
C ASP A 62 1.33 -13.92 -3.22
N ILE A 63 1.49 -15.23 -3.46
CA ILE A 63 0.72 -16.01 -4.43
C ILE A 63 -0.33 -16.93 -3.77
N GLY A 64 -0.45 -16.91 -2.45
CA GLY A 64 -1.35 -17.79 -1.69
C GLY A 64 -0.77 -19.18 -1.40
N GLY A 65 -1.59 -20.03 -0.77
CA GLY A 65 -1.13 -21.29 -0.14
C GLY A 65 -1.40 -22.58 -0.93
N ILE A 66 -1.98 -22.51 -2.13
CA ILE A 66 -2.30 -23.69 -2.96
C ILE A 66 -1.81 -23.44 -4.38
N PRO A 67 -0.89 -24.26 -4.92
CA PRO A 67 -0.44 -24.13 -6.31
C PRO A 67 -1.61 -24.24 -7.29
N SER A 68 -1.66 -23.34 -8.27
CA SER A 68 -2.69 -23.32 -9.30
C SER A 68 -2.14 -22.96 -10.69
N PRO A 69 -2.90 -23.24 -11.78
CA PRO A 69 -2.54 -22.76 -13.12
C PRO A 69 -2.40 -21.23 -13.18
N GLU A 70 -3.19 -20.51 -12.40
CA GLU A 70 -3.11 -19.05 -12.30
C GLU A 70 -1.81 -18.60 -11.62
N ASN A 71 -1.37 -19.29 -10.56
CA ASN A 71 -0.06 -19.03 -9.97
C ASN A 71 1.08 -19.30 -10.96
N GLN A 72 0.98 -20.35 -11.78
CA GLN A 72 2.00 -20.66 -12.78
C GLN A 72 2.15 -19.51 -13.79
N ARG A 73 1.02 -18.97 -14.27
CA ARG A 73 1.02 -17.79 -15.14
C ARG A 73 1.65 -16.58 -14.46
N ILE A 74 1.22 -16.25 -13.24
CA ILE A 74 1.76 -15.11 -12.46
C ILE A 74 3.27 -15.23 -12.29
N LEU A 75 3.78 -16.42 -11.96
CA LEU A 75 5.21 -16.65 -11.76
C LEU A 75 6.01 -16.50 -13.06
N VAL A 76 5.54 -17.14 -14.14
CA VAL A 76 6.26 -17.19 -15.42
C VAL A 76 6.13 -15.87 -16.18
N GLU A 77 4.90 -15.41 -16.41
CA GLU A 77 4.61 -14.18 -17.17
C GLU A 77 4.96 -12.91 -16.38
N GLY A 78 4.92 -12.97 -15.04
CA GLY A 78 5.33 -11.87 -14.17
C GLY A 78 6.83 -11.81 -13.87
N GLY A 79 7.65 -12.71 -14.45
CA GLY A 79 9.10 -12.67 -14.32
C GLY A 79 9.63 -12.97 -12.91
N VAL A 80 8.91 -13.77 -12.11
CA VAL A 80 9.36 -14.14 -10.76
C VAL A 80 10.56 -15.07 -10.85
N THR A 81 11.67 -14.72 -10.20
CA THR A 81 12.95 -15.42 -10.35
C THR A 81 13.28 -16.36 -9.20
N HIS A 82 12.89 -16.00 -7.98
CA HIS A 82 13.24 -16.72 -6.76
C HIS A 82 12.02 -16.93 -5.85
N ALA A 83 12.05 -17.97 -5.02
CA ALA A 83 10.99 -18.29 -4.09
C ALA A 83 11.50 -18.77 -2.73
N ILE A 84 10.69 -18.52 -1.70
CA ILE A 84 10.83 -19.06 -0.35
C ILE A 84 9.62 -19.94 -0.10
N ILE A 85 9.85 -21.18 0.29
CA ILE A 85 8.78 -22.10 0.70
C ILE A 85 8.68 -22.01 2.22
N LEU A 86 7.50 -21.64 2.73
CA LEU A 86 7.14 -21.74 4.14
C LEU A 86 5.94 -22.65 4.27
N ALA A 87 6.10 -23.80 4.91
CA ALA A 87 5.03 -24.81 5.00
C ALA A 87 4.88 -25.33 6.43
N GLY A 88 3.65 -25.37 6.95
CA GLY A 88 3.35 -26.06 8.22
C GLY A 88 3.26 -27.58 8.06
N ASN A 89 2.78 -28.03 6.89
CA ASN A 89 2.71 -29.43 6.49
C ASN A 89 3.94 -29.75 5.60
N LYS A 90 4.80 -30.68 6.04
CA LYS A 90 6.04 -31.03 5.31
C LYS A 90 5.75 -31.74 3.98
N GLU A 91 4.64 -32.45 3.89
CA GLU A 91 4.20 -33.15 2.68
C GLU A 91 3.88 -32.19 1.53
N GLN A 92 3.62 -30.90 1.82
CA GLN A 92 3.43 -29.85 0.82
C GLN A 92 4.74 -29.28 0.26
N ILE A 93 5.87 -29.46 0.94
CA ILE A 93 7.17 -28.92 0.49
C ILE A 93 7.55 -29.49 -0.88
N PRO A 94 7.54 -30.81 -1.12
CA PRO A 94 7.87 -31.36 -2.43
C PRO A 94 6.89 -30.94 -3.54
N VAL A 95 5.62 -30.69 -3.18
CA VAL A 95 4.60 -30.20 -4.12
C VAL A 95 4.97 -28.80 -4.61
N TRP A 96 5.30 -27.91 -3.69
CA TRP A 96 5.74 -26.55 -3.99
C TRP A 96 7.09 -26.51 -4.72
N GLU A 97 8.08 -27.30 -4.28
CA GLU A 97 9.38 -27.37 -4.96
C GLU A 97 9.22 -27.79 -6.42
N LYS A 98 8.43 -28.85 -6.68
CA LYS A 98 8.17 -29.31 -8.06
C LYS A 98 7.46 -28.25 -8.89
N PHE A 99 6.44 -27.60 -8.30
CA PHE A 99 5.68 -26.55 -8.97
C PHE A 99 6.57 -25.36 -9.35
N LEU A 100 7.33 -24.81 -8.39
CA LEU A 100 8.23 -23.68 -8.61
C LEU A 100 9.33 -24.02 -9.62
N THR A 101 9.92 -25.21 -9.52
CA THR A 101 10.92 -25.70 -10.49
C THR A 101 10.33 -25.78 -11.90
N SER A 102 9.09 -26.25 -12.04
CA SER A 102 8.41 -26.31 -13.35
C SER A 102 8.12 -24.92 -13.95
N CYS A 103 8.11 -23.88 -13.11
CA CYS A 103 7.98 -22.48 -13.52
C CYS A 103 9.34 -21.81 -13.78
N GLY A 104 10.47 -22.51 -13.59
CA GLY A 104 11.81 -21.93 -13.69
C GLY A 104 12.20 -21.04 -12.51
N VAL A 105 11.49 -21.13 -11.38
CA VAL A 105 11.73 -20.31 -10.19
C VAL A 105 12.73 -21.01 -9.26
N THR A 106 13.78 -20.30 -8.86
CA THR A 106 14.83 -20.84 -7.99
C THR A 106 14.41 -20.77 -6.52
N VAL A 107 14.38 -21.90 -5.82
CA VAL A 107 14.05 -21.94 -4.39
C VAL A 107 15.29 -21.62 -3.56
N ILE A 108 15.28 -20.46 -2.89
CA ILE A 108 16.40 -19.97 -2.08
C ILE A 108 16.30 -20.34 -0.61
N ALA A 109 15.08 -20.63 -0.12
CA ALA A 109 14.86 -21.11 1.23
C ALA A 109 13.66 -22.06 1.32
N VAL A 110 13.81 -23.11 2.13
CA VAL A 110 12.75 -24.06 2.49
C VAL A 110 12.62 -24.10 4.01
N LEU A 111 11.48 -23.63 4.51
CA LEU A 111 11.21 -23.43 5.91
C LEU A 111 10.01 -24.27 6.35
N HIS A 112 10.22 -25.14 7.34
CA HIS A 112 9.14 -25.83 8.05
C HIS A 112 8.64 -24.97 9.21
N SER A 113 7.37 -24.58 9.17
CA SER A 113 6.68 -23.93 10.28
C SER A 113 6.24 -25.00 11.30
N ASP A 114 7.11 -25.31 12.26
CA ASP A 114 6.87 -26.35 13.26
C ASP A 114 6.09 -25.79 14.45
N TYR A 115 4.77 -25.91 14.43
CA TYR A 115 3.92 -25.38 15.51
C TYR A 115 4.23 -26.01 16.89
N THR A 116 4.76 -27.24 16.91
CA THR A 116 5.12 -28.00 18.11
C THR A 116 6.60 -27.94 18.46
N GLY A 117 7.42 -27.32 17.62
CA GLY A 117 8.85 -27.17 17.85
C GLY A 117 9.14 -26.26 19.05
N GLU A 118 10.30 -26.48 19.67
CA GLU A 118 10.76 -25.67 20.82
C GLU A 118 11.84 -24.66 20.43
N GLN A 119 12.49 -24.85 19.29
CA GLN A 119 13.59 -24.02 18.83
C GLN A 119 13.69 -23.97 17.30
N ASP A 120 14.26 -22.88 16.81
CA ASP A 120 14.66 -22.74 15.42
C ASP A 120 15.85 -23.63 15.11
N SER A 121 15.91 -24.13 13.88
CA SER A 121 17.09 -24.78 13.34
C SER A 121 17.23 -24.42 11.88
N PHE A 122 18.45 -24.20 11.40
CA PHE A 122 18.68 -24.02 9.98
C PHE A 122 20.07 -24.51 9.60
N GLN A 123 20.20 -24.85 8.33
CA GLN A 123 21.45 -25.16 7.66
C GLN A 123 21.47 -24.37 6.36
N HIS A 124 22.63 -23.79 6.06
CA HIS A 124 22.84 -23.11 4.79
C HIS A 124 23.77 -23.98 3.94
N SER A 125 23.20 -24.61 2.91
CA SER A 125 23.98 -25.28 1.87
C SER A 125 24.57 -24.25 0.90
N SER A 126 25.40 -24.67 -0.04
CA SER A 126 25.91 -23.77 -1.09
C SER A 126 24.83 -23.24 -2.05
N SER A 127 23.64 -23.84 -2.08
CA SER A 127 22.58 -23.52 -3.05
C SER A 127 21.31 -22.93 -2.44
N ARG A 128 21.00 -23.23 -1.17
CA ARG A 128 19.79 -22.76 -0.48
C ARG A 128 19.85 -22.92 1.03
N LEU A 129 19.02 -22.15 1.73
CA LEU A 129 18.77 -22.30 3.16
C LEU A 129 17.67 -23.33 3.42
N GLU A 130 17.88 -24.23 4.38
CA GLU A 130 16.86 -25.17 4.85
C GLU A 130 16.73 -25.05 6.36
N GLY A 131 15.51 -25.01 6.89
CA GLY A 131 15.33 -24.87 8.32
C GLY A 131 13.92 -25.10 8.83
N SER A 132 13.78 -25.03 10.16
CA SER A 132 12.53 -24.97 10.88
C SER A 132 12.43 -23.64 11.61
N VAL A 133 11.22 -23.11 11.66
CA VAL A 133 10.84 -22.01 12.54
C VAL A 133 9.82 -22.57 13.51
N HIS A 134 10.14 -22.56 14.80
CA HIS A 134 9.26 -23.09 15.82
C HIS A 134 8.07 -22.17 16.08
N HIS A 135 6.89 -22.70 16.35
CA HIS A 135 5.73 -21.98 16.88
C HIS A 135 5.49 -20.59 16.23
N LEU A 136 5.32 -20.54 14.91
CA LEU A 136 4.98 -19.30 14.22
C LEU A 136 3.54 -18.88 14.53
N ASP A 137 3.39 -18.05 15.55
CA ASP A 137 2.13 -17.40 15.92
C ASP A 137 2.12 -15.93 15.47
N ARG A 138 0.92 -15.39 15.19
CA ARG A 138 0.74 -14.02 14.68
C ARG A 138 1.00 -12.95 15.74
N ASP A 139 0.83 -13.30 17.01
CA ASP A 139 1.07 -12.43 18.16
C ASP A 139 2.47 -12.61 18.75
N ASP A 140 3.27 -13.54 18.20
CA ASP A 140 4.65 -13.71 18.62
C ASP A 140 5.51 -12.51 18.16
N LYS A 141 5.95 -11.76 19.16
CA LYS A 141 6.77 -10.54 19.00
C LYS A 141 8.23 -10.82 18.74
N THR A 142 8.69 -12.05 18.93
CA THR A 142 10.09 -12.46 18.81
C THR A 142 10.46 -12.94 17.42
N VAL A 143 9.47 -13.10 16.52
CA VAL A 143 9.65 -13.68 15.18
C VAL A 143 10.77 -13.03 14.38
N ASP A 144 10.92 -11.71 14.48
CA ASP A 144 11.97 -10.98 13.76
C ASP A 144 13.37 -11.32 14.27
N SER A 145 13.55 -11.55 15.57
CA SER A 145 14.82 -11.94 16.19
C SER A 145 15.20 -13.41 16.01
N ARG A 146 14.29 -14.23 15.44
CA ARG A 146 14.49 -15.68 15.36
C ARG A 146 15.64 -16.06 14.42
N PRO A 147 16.51 -17.02 14.80
CA PRO A 147 17.70 -17.35 14.01
C PRO A 147 17.42 -17.72 12.56
N THR A 148 16.41 -18.58 12.31
CA THR A 148 16.06 -19.02 10.95
C THR A 148 15.49 -17.87 10.12
N ILE A 149 14.73 -16.97 10.76
CA ILE A 149 14.17 -15.76 10.11
C ILE A 149 15.27 -14.77 9.74
N GLN A 150 16.21 -14.50 10.64
CA GLN A 150 17.36 -13.63 10.38
C GLN A 150 18.27 -14.19 9.28
N ALA A 151 18.53 -15.50 9.29
CA ALA A 151 19.31 -16.15 8.24
C ALA A 151 18.61 -16.07 6.87
N THR A 152 17.29 -16.29 6.83
CA THR A 152 16.50 -16.12 5.60
C THR A 152 16.52 -14.67 5.11
N ALA A 153 16.39 -13.70 6.00
CA ALA A 153 16.47 -12.28 5.66
C ALA A 153 17.84 -11.90 5.10
N ALA A 154 18.94 -12.46 5.64
CA ALA A 154 20.29 -12.25 5.10
C ALA A 154 20.41 -12.75 3.66
N VAL A 155 19.91 -13.96 3.35
CA VAL A 155 19.89 -14.50 1.98
C VAL A 155 19.12 -13.57 1.02
N ILE A 156 17.98 -13.02 1.47
CA ILE A 156 17.19 -12.07 0.65
C ILE A 156 17.99 -10.77 0.42
N LEU A 157 18.65 -10.25 1.46
CA LEU A 157 19.39 -8.99 1.39
C LEU A 157 20.59 -9.06 0.46
N ASP A 158 21.21 -10.24 0.30
CA ASP A 158 22.31 -10.45 -0.65
C ASP A 158 21.92 -10.16 -2.10
N PHE A 159 20.65 -10.33 -2.48
CA PHE A 159 20.14 -9.99 -3.81
C PHE A 159 20.07 -8.49 -4.09
N ILE A 160 20.08 -7.66 -3.05
CA ILE A 160 19.96 -6.20 -3.16
C ILE A 160 21.21 -5.47 -2.64
N GLN A 161 22.34 -6.18 -2.52
CA GLN A 161 23.63 -5.58 -2.22
C GLN A 161 24.15 -4.81 -3.45
N GLY A 162 23.79 -3.53 -3.55
CA GLY A 162 24.27 -2.63 -4.60
C GLY A 162 23.27 -1.54 -4.94
N GLU A 163 23.79 -0.32 -5.11
CA GLU A 163 23.09 0.91 -5.53
C GLU A 163 21.94 1.40 -4.64
N ILE A 164 22.31 2.03 -3.52
CA ILE A 164 21.47 3.08 -2.95
C ILE A 164 22.07 4.39 -3.45
N LYS A 165 21.42 5.02 -4.43
CA LYS A 165 21.72 6.41 -4.73
C LYS A 165 21.10 7.24 -3.61
N GLU A 166 21.93 7.86 -2.79
CA GLU A 166 21.47 8.97 -1.97
C GLU A 166 20.90 10.03 -2.92
N MET A 167 19.64 10.38 -2.73
CA MET A 167 18.99 11.41 -3.53
C MET A 167 19.23 12.73 -2.81
N SER A 168 20.06 13.59 -3.39
CA SER A 168 20.43 14.87 -2.76
C SER A 168 19.30 15.91 -2.75
N SER A 169 18.20 15.66 -3.47
CA SER A 169 17.02 16.53 -3.57
C SER A 169 15.75 15.69 -3.54
N PHE A 170 14.70 16.20 -2.87
CA PHE A 170 13.39 15.55 -2.86
C PHE A 170 12.62 15.70 -4.18
N VAL A 171 13.06 16.63 -5.04
CA VAL A 171 12.60 16.75 -6.44
C VAL A 171 13.77 16.48 -7.38
N ASN A 172 13.61 15.52 -8.29
CA ASN A 172 14.61 15.17 -9.29
C ASN A 172 13.93 14.95 -10.66
N GLY A 173 14.14 15.88 -11.59
CA GLY A 173 13.41 15.89 -12.86
C GLY A 173 11.91 16.08 -12.61
N SER A 174 11.09 15.12 -13.07
CA SER A 174 9.65 15.12 -12.78
C SER A 174 9.30 14.54 -11.41
N VAL A 175 10.23 13.84 -10.75
CA VAL A 175 9.91 12.98 -9.60
C VAL A 175 10.00 13.73 -8.28
N LEU A 176 8.90 13.71 -7.50
CA LEU A 176 8.85 14.05 -6.08
C LEU A 176 8.95 12.75 -5.27
N SER A 177 10.10 12.56 -4.62
CA SER A 177 10.42 11.36 -3.84
C SER A 177 9.98 11.52 -2.39
N ILE A 178 9.02 10.71 -1.95
CA ILE A 178 8.55 10.66 -0.55
C ILE A 178 9.69 10.32 0.43
N PRO A 179 10.59 9.36 0.15
CA PRO A 179 11.76 9.12 1.02
C PRO A 179 12.66 10.34 1.18
N ALA A 180 13.02 11.00 0.07
CA ALA A 180 13.89 12.17 0.11
C ALA A 180 13.19 13.39 0.75
N LEU A 181 11.87 13.50 0.59
CA LEU A 181 11.05 14.49 1.31
C LEU A 181 11.13 14.26 2.83
N ALA A 182 11.07 13.01 3.27
CA ALA A 182 11.17 12.67 4.68
C ALA A 182 12.56 13.02 5.25
N GLU A 183 13.62 12.73 4.51
CA GLU A 183 15.00 13.11 4.86
C GLU A 183 15.15 14.64 4.96
N THR A 184 14.60 15.37 3.99
CA THR A 184 14.62 16.85 3.96
C THR A 184 13.92 17.46 5.19
N LEU A 185 12.83 16.83 5.64
CA LEU A 185 12.12 17.25 6.86
C LEU A 185 12.81 16.82 8.16
N GLY A 186 13.95 16.12 8.06
CA GLY A 186 14.71 15.59 9.19
C GLY A 186 14.02 14.41 9.87
N LYS A 187 13.08 13.73 9.20
CA LYS A 187 12.38 12.58 9.78
C LYS A 187 13.36 11.43 9.99
N GLN A 188 13.21 10.75 11.12
CA GLN A 188 13.99 9.57 11.48
C GLN A 188 13.04 8.38 11.64
N GLU A 189 13.58 7.17 11.56
CA GLU A 189 12.81 6.00 11.96
C GLU A 189 12.52 6.06 13.46
N GLU A 190 11.25 5.94 13.81
CA GLU A 190 10.82 5.92 15.19
C GLU A 190 10.48 4.49 15.59
N GLU A 191 10.75 4.19 16.85
CA GLU A 191 10.34 2.96 17.47
C GLU A 191 8.85 3.04 17.80
N ARG A 192 8.04 2.19 17.17
CA ARG A 192 6.59 2.16 17.38
C ARG A 192 6.12 0.78 17.76
N THR A 193 5.39 0.71 18.88
CA THR A 193 4.66 -0.49 19.29
C THR A 193 3.35 -0.57 18.50
N LEU A 194 3.21 -1.61 17.68
CA LEU A 194 1.99 -1.94 16.95
C LEU A 194 0.91 -2.46 17.93
N PRO A 195 -0.38 -2.51 17.53
CA PRO A 195 -1.46 -3.01 18.39
C PRO A 195 -1.25 -4.43 18.92
N ASN A 196 -0.58 -5.29 18.16
CA ASN A 196 -0.16 -6.63 18.59
C ASN A 196 1.05 -6.61 19.55
N GLY A 197 1.44 -5.43 20.02
CA GLY A 197 2.55 -5.18 20.93
C GLY A 197 3.95 -5.38 20.34
N ARG A 198 4.08 -5.59 19.02
CA ARG A 198 5.37 -5.71 18.33
C ARG A 198 5.97 -4.33 18.12
N THR A 199 7.23 -4.17 18.51
CA THR A 199 8.00 -2.96 18.25
C THR A 199 8.59 -3.02 16.85
N VAL A 200 8.32 -2.00 16.04
CA VAL A 200 8.94 -1.84 14.72
C VAL A 200 9.62 -0.48 14.64
N ARG A 201 10.79 -0.45 14.00
CA ARG A 201 11.39 0.81 13.54
C ARG A 201 10.88 1.10 12.15
N GLN A 202 10.24 2.25 11.99
CA GLN A 202 9.76 2.71 10.70
C GLN A 202 9.62 4.22 10.69
N LEU A 203 9.78 4.81 9.51
CA LEU A 203 9.39 6.19 9.29
C LEU A 203 7.87 6.31 9.45
N THR A 204 7.43 7.21 10.32
CA THR A 204 6.01 7.45 10.58
C THR A 204 5.65 8.86 10.14
N TRP A 205 4.62 8.96 9.30
CA TRP A 205 3.99 10.21 8.92
C TRP A 205 2.83 10.51 9.88
N VAL A 206 2.74 11.75 10.33
CA VAL A 206 1.68 12.30 11.18
C VAL A 206 1.05 13.53 10.52
N GLY A 207 -0.13 13.93 10.98
CA GLY A 207 -0.86 15.06 10.39
C GLY A 207 -0.07 16.37 10.42
N GLU A 208 0.71 16.59 11.48
CA GLU A 208 1.57 17.75 11.68
C GLU A 208 2.72 17.86 10.66
N ASP A 209 3.01 16.78 9.93
CA ASP A 209 3.96 16.84 8.81
C ASP A 209 3.38 17.61 7.62
N LEU A 210 2.05 17.61 7.41
CA LEU A 210 1.43 18.19 6.22
C LEU A 210 1.63 19.71 6.10
N PRO A 211 1.43 20.54 7.15
CA PRO A 211 1.74 21.96 7.07
C PRO A 211 3.22 22.24 6.75
N ARG A 212 4.14 21.44 7.29
CA ARG A 212 5.58 21.56 7.02
C ARG A 212 5.92 21.19 5.58
N ILE A 213 5.26 20.17 5.04
CA ILE A 213 5.38 19.79 3.63
C ILE A 213 4.85 20.90 2.72
N ALA A 214 3.68 21.46 3.04
CA ALA A 214 3.09 22.55 2.27
C ALA A 214 4.02 23.77 2.23
N GLU A 215 4.54 24.20 3.39
CA GLU A 215 5.52 25.28 3.47
C GLU A 215 6.79 24.97 2.65
N LEU A 216 7.30 23.74 2.74
CA LEU A 216 8.48 23.33 1.98
C LEU A 216 8.22 23.38 0.47
N LEU A 217 7.11 22.83 -0.01
CA LEU A 217 6.76 22.82 -1.43
C LEU A 217 6.49 24.24 -1.96
N HIS A 218 5.84 25.09 -1.16
CA HIS A 218 5.63 26.49 -1.50
C HIS A 218 6.96 27.24 -1.69
N ASN A 219 7.93 27.00 -0.79
CA ASN A 219 9.25 27.61 -0.87
C ASN A 219 10.07 27.12 -2.07
N HIS A 220 9.77 25.92 -2.60
CA HIS A 220 10.43 25.34 -3.78
C HIS A 220 9.53 25.34 -5.02
N VAL A 221 8.47 26.17 -5.06
CA VAL A 221 7.49 26.16 -6.16
C VAL A 221 8.10 26.42 -7.53
N ASN A 222 9.21 27.16 -7.59
CA ASN A 222 9.94 27.46 -8.83
C ASN A 222 10.79 26.28 -9.33
N GLU A 223 11.07 25.30 -8.48
CA GLU A 223 11.82 24.09 -8.81
C GLU A 223 10.88 22.94 -9.22
N LEU A 224 9.58 23.09 -8.96
CA LEU A 224 8.59 22.09 -9.30
C LEU A 224 8.31 22.06 -10.82
N PRO A 225 8.40 20.87 -11.46
CA PRO A 225 8.11 20.70 -12.88
C PRO A 225 6.63 20.96 -13.19
N GLU A 226 6.27 21.11 -14.47
CA GLU A 226 4.87 21.26 -14.91
C GLU A 226 4.02 20.01 -14.62
N SER A 227 4.66 18.84 -14.67
CA SER A 227 4.08 17.56 -14.28
C SER A 227 4.92 16.92 -13.18
N VAL A 228 4.29 16.63 -12.04
CA VAL A 228 4.94 16.08 -10.84
C VAL A 228 4.59 14.59 -10.67
N ASP A 229 5.62 13.76 -10.59
CA ASP A 229 5.53 12.31 -10.41
C ASP A 229 5.80 11.96 -8.95
N ILE A 230 4.76 11.64 -8.19
CA ILE A 230 4.89 11.27 -6.78
C ILE A 230 5.32 9.81 -6.67
N ASP A 231 6.46 9.58 -6.04
CA ASP A 231 7.05 8.26 -5.88
C ASP A 231 7.39 7.92 -4.42
N GLY A 232 7.22 6.65 -4.08
CA GLY A 232 7.58 6.08 -2.78
C GLY A 232 6.40 5.74 -1.86
N PRO A 233 6.68 5.06 -0.74
CA PRO A 233 5.65 4.56 0.17
C PRO A 233 5.03 5.70 1.01
N ALA A 234 3.73 5.92 0.84
CA ALA A 234 2.96 6.89 1.62
C ALA A 234 1.52 6.41 1.89
N PRO A 235 0.90 6.86 3.00
CA PRO A 235 -0.52 6.71 3.20
C PRO A 235 -1.32 7.59 2.22
N ALA A 236 -2.57 7.19 1.95
CA ALA A 236 -3.42 7.88 0.97
C ALA A 236 -3.64 9.37 1.28
N TRP A 237 -3.73 9.76 2.56
CA TRP A 237 -3.87 11.16 2.96
C TRP A 237 -2.64 11.99 2.58
N LEU A 238 -1.43 11.43 2.70
CA LEU A 238 -0.20 12.15 2.35
C LEU A 238 -0.09 12.33 0.84
N VAL A 239 -0.38 11.27 0.07
CA VAL A 239 -0.41 11.39 -1.40
C VAL A 239 -1.46 12.40 -1.84
N THR A 240 -2.65 12.36 -1.25
CA THR A 240 -3.73 13.32 -1.56
C THR A 240 -3.32 14.76 -1.25
N ALA A 241 -2.64 14.99 -0.12
CA ALA A 241 -2.12 16.30 0.25
C ALA A 241 -1.07 16.81 -0.74
N LEU A 242 -0.11 15.95 -1.13
CA LEU A 242 0.92 16.30 -2.12
C LEU A 242 0.32 16.64 -3.48
N ILE A 243 -0.66 15.86 -3.95
CA ILE A 243 -1.38 16.14 -5.20
C ILE A 243 -2.06 17.51 -5.15
N HIS A 244 -2.75 17.81 -4.04
CA HIS A 244 -3.40 19.10 -3.87
C HIS A 244 -2.39 20.25 -3.80
N GLU A 245 -1.26 20.06 -3.13
CA GLU A 245 -0.25 21.12 -2.96
C GLU A 245 0.44 21.50 -4.28
N VAL A 246 0.63 20.54 -5.18
CA VAL A 246 1.25 20.82 -6.49
C VAL A 246 0.25 21.39 -7.52
N HIS A 247 -1.06 21.32 -7.26
CA HIS A 247 -2.10 21.90 -8.12
C HIS A 247 -1.86 23.43 -8.32
N PRO A 248 -1.97 23.97 -9.55
CA PRO A 248 -2.64 23.41 -10.73
C PRO A 248 -1.76 22.55 -11.65
N ARG A 249 -0.56 22.15 -11.22
CA ARG A 249 0.30 21.26 -12.02
C ARG A 249 -0.36 19.91 -12.21
N HIS A 250 -0.02 19.27 -13.32
CA HIS A 250 -0.37 17.87 -13.52
C HIS A 250 0.38 17.01 -12.52
N ALA A 251 -0.25 15.96 -12.03
CA ALA A 251 0.41 15.05 -11.13
C ALA A 251 0.04 13.59 -11.41
N ARG A 252 1.03 12.71 -11.21
CA ARG A 252 0.91 11.27 -11.35
C ARG A 252 1.42 10.58 -10.10
N VAL A 253 0.90 9.41 -9.77
CA VAL A 253 1.33 8.63 -8.61
C VAL A 253 1.86 7.29 -9.08
N ASN A 254 3.04 6.91 -8.59
CA ASN A 254 3.62 5.62 -8.90
C ASN A 254 2.80 4.47 -8.29
N SER A 255 2.68 3.38 -9.04
CA SER A 255 1.96 2.17 -8.67
C SER A 255 2.48 0.99 -9.50
N PRO A 256 2.01 -0.24 -9.25
CA PRO A 256 2.34 -1.35 -10.14
C PRO A 256 1.90 -1.18 -11.60
N ASP A 257 0.99 -0.23 -11.87
CA ASP A 257 0.59 0.18 -13.23
C ASP A 257 1.51 1.27 -13.82
N GLY A 258 2.59 1.63 -13.11
CA GLY A 258 3.45 2.78 -13.40
C GLY A 258 2.90 4.08 -12.82
N PHE A 259 3.38 5.21 -13.36
CA PHE A 259 2.91 6.54 -13.00
C PHE A 259 1.54 6.82 -13.61
N VAL A 260 0.51 6.79 -12.77
CA VAL A 260 -0.90 6.99 -13.15
C VAL A 260 -1.32 8.42 -12.86
N GLY A 261 -1.92 9.09 -13.84
CA GLY A 261 -2.47 10.45 -13.69
C GLY A 261 -3.62 10.53 -12.71
N VAL A 262 -3.73 11.67 -12.04
CA VAL A 262 -4.79 11.93 -11.06
C VAL A 262 -5.87 12.81 -11.67
N ALA A 263 -6.97 12.19 -12.07
CA ALA A 263 -8.18 12.87 -12.56
C ALA A 263 -9.35 11.89 -12.52
N CYS A 264 -10.55 12.40 -12.22
CA CYS A 264 -11.79 11.66 -12.46
C CYS A 264 -12.44 12.18 -13.75
N GLY A 265 -13.20 11.33 -14.43
CA GLY A 265 -13.91 11.70 -15.66
C GLY A 265 -15.01 12.74 -15.47
N GLY A 266 -15.61 12.81 -14.28
CA GLY A 266 -16.69 13.74 -13.97
C GLY A 266 -16.53 14.47 -12.65
N ARG A 267 -17.23 15.60 -12.54
CA ARG A 267 -17.43 16.31 -11.26
C ARG A 267 -18.43 15.55 -10.39
N PRO A 268 -18.41 15.75 -9.06
CA PRO A 268 -19.36 15.11 -8.16
C PRO A 268 -20.82 15.35 -8.56
N GLU A 269 -21.58 14.27 -8.78
CA GLU A 269 -22.96 14.33 -9.30
C GLU A 269 -23.83 13.21 -8.72
N GLY A 270 -25.08 13.54 -8.39
CA GLY A 270 -26.09 12.58 -7.94
C GLY A 270 -25.60 11.61 -6.87
N HIS A 271 -25.81 10.32 -7.10
CA HIS A 271 -25.34 9.23 -6.23
C HIS A 271 -23.95 8.70 -6.62
N GLY A 272 -23.25 9.37 -7.52
CA GLY A 272 -22.04 8.88 -8.16
C GLY A 272 -22.32 7.83 -9.23
N SER A 273 -21.36 7.58 -10.11
CA SER A 273 -21.42 6.55 -11.14
C SER A 273 -20.02 6.04 -11.52
N GLY A 274 -19.98 5.09 -12.45
CA GLY A 274 -18.76 4.46 -12.92
C GLY A 274 -18.47 3.09 -12.30
N PRO A 275 -17.26 2.55 -12.51
CA PRO A 275 -16.85 1.21 -12.06
C PRO A 275 -16.51 1.12 -10.56
N VAL A 276 -17.09 2.03 -9.76
CA VAL A 276 -16.87 2.16 -8.32
C VAL A 276 -18.22 2.11 -7.63
N THR A 277 -18.34 1.29 -6.58
CA THR A 277 -19.54 1.28 -5.74
C THR A 277 -19.43 2.35 -4.67
N TRP A 278 -20.47 3.18 -4.54
CA TRP A 278 -20.50 4.31 -3.63
C TRP A 278 -21.45 4.05 -2.45
N THR A 279 -21.01 4.39 -1.24
CA THR A 279 -21.88 4.53 -0.06
C THR A 279 -21.66 5.92 0.53
N VAL A 280 -22.75 6.67 0.70
CA VAL A 280 -22.71 8.01 1.33
C VAL A 280 -23.39 7.92 2.69
N ALA A 281 -22.74 8.46 3.72
CA ALA A 281 -23.28 8.54 5.06
C ALA A 281 -22.99 9.89 5.70
N GLU A 282 -23.87 10.33 6.60
CA GLU A 282 -23.61 11.50 7.44
C GLU A 282 -22.49 11.17 8.45
N GLY A 283 -21.46 12.01 8.49
CA GLY A 283 -20.31 11.91 9.40
C GLY A 283 -20.41 12.83 10.62
N GLY A 284 -21.54 13.51 10.81
CA GLY A 284 -21.75 14.47 11.89
C GLY A 284 -21.43 15.90 11.48
N THR A 285 -20.89 16.69 12.43
CA THR A 285 -20.53 18.10 12.21
C THR A 285 -19.17 18.42 12.81
N THR A 286 -18.44 19.36 12.20
CA THR A 286 -17.23 19.91 12.80
C THR A 286 -17.57 20.76 14.01
N SER A 287 -16.57 21.12 14.83
CA SER A 287 -16.73 22.02 15.97
C SER A 287 -17.36 23.37 15.61
N ASN A 288 -17.21 23.81 14.35
CA ASN A 288 -17.77 25.06 13.83
C ASN A 288 -19.05 24.85 13.01
N GLY A 289 -19.68 23.68 13.12
CA GLY A 289 -21.00 23.39 12.56
C GLY A 289 -21.03 23.05 11.07
N ARG A 290 -19.87 22.81 10.43
CA ARG A 290 -19.85 22.32 9.04
C ARG A 290 -20.30 20.87 9.02
N ARG A 291 -21.14 20.50 8.04
CA ARG A 291 -21.55 19.12 7.85
C ARG A 291 -20.35 18.28 7.38
N VAL A 292 -20.18 17.12 7.99
CA VAL A 292 -19.22 16.11 7.59
C VAL A 292 -19.95 15.03 6.82
N VAL A 293 -19.46 14.69 5.63
CA VAL A 293 -20.04 13.66 4.76
C VAL A 293 -19.00 12.57 4.53
N ARG A 294 -19.33 11.33 4.90
CA ARG A 294 -18.49 10.17 4.63
C ARG A 294 -18.84 9.61 3.26
N ILE A 295 -17.84 9.56 2.39
CA ILE A 295 -17.94 8.96 1.06
C ILE A 295 -17.09 7.70 1.06
N GLU A 296 -17.75 6.54 1.07
CA GLU A 296 -17.09 5.26 0.93
C GLU A 296 -17.11 4.80 -0.52
N PHE A 297 -15.95 4.42 -1.04
CA PHE A 297 -15.79 3.79 -2.34
C PHE A 297 -15.31 2.35 -2.19
N ALA A 298 -15.88 1.45 -3.00
CA ALA A 298 -15.51 0.05 -3.02
C ALA A 298 -15.30 -0.46 -4.45
N LEU A 299 -14.27 -1.27 -4.61
CA LEU A 299 -13.91 -1.98 -5.84
C LEU A 299 -14.30 -3.46 -5.72
N ASP A 300 -14.59 -4.11 -6.84
CA ASP A 300 -14.75 -5.56 -6.89
C ASP A 300 -13.38 -6.23 -6.72
N PRO A 301 -13.15 -7.05 -5.67
CA PRO A 301 -11.87 -7.71 -5.46
C PRO A 301 -11.53 -8.80 -6.50
N SER A 302 -12.45 -9.11 -7.42
CA SER A 302 -12.27 -10.10 -8.50
C SER A 302 -11.96 -9.46 -9.85
N VAL A 303 -12.04 -8.13 -9.96
CA VAL A 303 -11.83 -7.38 -11.19
C VAL A 303 -10.76 -6.32 -10.92
N PRO A 304 -9.62 -6.34 -11.65
CA PRO A 304 -8.61 -5.31 -11.48
C PRO A 304 -9.17 -3.95 -11.90
N PHE A 305 -9.05 -2.96 -11.03
CA PHE A 305 -9.41 -1.58 -11.37
C PHE A 305 -8.24 -0.94 -12.14
N ARG A 306 -8.47 -0.63 -13.42
CA ARG A 306 -7.42 -0.16 -14.33
C ARG A 306 -7.38 1.37 -14.40
N PRO A 307 -6.20 1.98 -14.63
CA PRO A 307 -6.08 3.43 -14.77
C PRO A 307 -7.04 4.06 -15.77
N GLU A 308 -7.30 3.40 -16.91
CA GLU A 308 -8.17 3.93 -17.97
C GLU A 308 -9.63 4.09 -17.51
N GLN A 309 -10.04 3.40 -16.45
CA GLN A 309 -11.39 3.47 -15.90
C GLN A 309 -11.63 4.75 -15.09
N LEU A 310 -10.59 5.54 -14.79
CA LEU A 310 -10.73 6.83 -14.10
C LEU A 310 -11.65 7.81 -14.85
N ASP A 311 -11.66 7.76 -16.18
CA ASP A 311 -12.50 8.59 -17.04
C ASP A 311 -14.01 8.26 -16.91
N GLU A 312 -14.35 7.15 -16.28
CA GLU A 312 -15.73 6.75 -16.00
C GLU A 312 -16.14 7.06 -14.55
N VAL A 313 -15.19 7.42 -13.68
CA VAL A 313 -15.45 7.65 -12.25
C VAL A 313 -16.10 9.01 -12.07
N VAL A 314 -17.31 9.00 -11.50
CA VAL A 314 -18.04 10.19 -11.09
C VAL A 314 -18.38 10.06 -9.60
N PRO A 315 -17.78 10.85 -8.70
CA PRO A 315 -18.09 10.77 -7.28
C PRO A 315 -19.52 11.27 -6.94
N PRO A 316 -20.09 10.87 -5.80
CA PRO A 316 -21.40 11.38 -5.36
C PRO A 316 -21.40 12.87 -5.07
N ALA A 317 -22.51 13.55 -5.36
CA ALA A 317 -22.65 14.98 -5.07
C ALA A 317 -22.62 15.26 -3.56
N VAL A 318 -22.04 16.42 -3.21
CA VAL A 318 -22.04 16.99 -1.86
C VAL A 318 -22.48 18.46 -1.91
N GLU A 319 -22.89 19.03 -0.78
CA GLU A 319 -23.20 20.45 -0.68
C GLU A 319 -21.93 21.30 -0.67
N LEU A 320 -22.07 22.55 -1.10
CA LEU A 320 -20.94 23.49 -1.12
C LEU A 320 -20.46 23.73 0.32
N GLY A 321 -19.18 23.53 0.58
CA GLY A 321 -18.59 23.76 1.89
C GLY A 321 -18.74 22.62 2.89
N ASP A 322 -19.26 21.46 2.46
CA ASP A 322 -19.17 20.21 3.22
C ASP A 322 -17.70 19.84 3.48
N VAL A 323 -17.44 19.16 4.59
CA VAL A 323 -16.18 18.46 4.83
C VAL A 323 -16.36 17.00 4.43
N ILE A 324 -15.52 16.50 3.53
CA ILE A 324 -15.62 15.12 3.07
C ILE A 324 -14.62 14.23 3.79
N VAL A 325 -15.06 13.01 4.14
CA VAL A 325 -14.19 11.94 4.64
C VAL A 325 -14.25 10.78 3.65
N LEU A 326 -13.18 10.63 2.87
CA LEU A 326 -13.05 9.54 1.91
C LEU A 326 -12.62 8.26 2.62
N SER A 327 -13.39 7.20 2.44
CA SER A 327 -13.07 5.86 2.93
C SER A 327 -13.08 4.88 1.76
N GLY A 328 -12.16 3.92 1.74
CA GLY A 328 -12.13 2.92 0.69
C GLY A 328 -10.78 2.24 0.58
N ARG A 329 -10.79 1.06 -0.02
CA ARG A 329 -9.57 0.30 -0.32
C ARG A 329 -9.34 0.37 -1.83
N GLY A 330 -8.26 1.05 -2.21
CA GLY A 330 -7.85 1.19 -3.59
C GLY A 330 -6.42 1.75 -3.69
N PRO A 331 -5.90 1.88 -4.92
CA PRO A 331 -4.61 2.51 -5.15
C PRO A 331 -4.66 4.01 -4.77
N ASN A 332 -3.51 4.56 -4.36
CA ASN A 332 -3.42 5.95 -3.93
C ASN A 332 -3.85 6.95 -5.03
N TRP A 333 -3.59 6.65 -6.30
CA TRP A 333 -4.05 7.47 -7.42
C TRP A 333 -5.58 7.55 -7.53
N LEU A 334 -6.32 6.49 -7.20
CA LEU A 334 -7.78 6.50 -7.20
C LEU A 334 -8.30 7.39 -6.07
N THR A 335 -7.80 7.19 -4.84
CA THR A 335 -8.20 8.01 -3.69
C THR A 335 -7.92 9.49 -3.93
N ALA A 336 -6.74 9.81 -4.45
CA ALA A 336 -6.36 11.18 -4.78
C ALA A 336 -7.23 11.76 -5.92
N SER A 337 -7.61 10.95 -6.93
CA SER A 337 -8.47 11.40 -8.03
C SER A 337 -9.86 11.76 -7.51
N ILE A 338 -10.43 10.90 -6.67
CA ILE A 338 -11.73 11.15 -6.02
C ILE A 338 -11.64 12.41 -5.15
N ALA A 339 -10.58 12.56 -4.35
CA ALA A 339 -10.37 13.75 -3.54
C ALA A 339 -10.31 15.02 -4.40
N MET A 340 -9.52 15.02 -5.47
CA MET A 340 -9.39 16.17 -6.36
C MET A 340 -10.67 16.49 -7.13
N ALA A 341 -11.55 15.52 -7.38
CA ALA A 341 -12.86 15.79 -7.98
C ALA A 341 -13.74 16.70 -7.09
N TYR A 342 -13.53 16.67 -5.76
CA TYR A 342 -14.21 17.55 -4.82
C TYR A 342 -13.52 18.91 -4.62
N HIS A 343 -12.35 19.12 -5.21
CA HIS A 343 -11.65 20.41 -5.19
C HIS A 343 -12.55 21.51 -5.79
N GLY A 344 -12.67 22.64 -5.11
CA GLY A 344 -13.58 23.74 -5.49
C GLY A 344 -15.06 23.51 -5.12
N ARG A 345 -15.41 22.39 -4.48
CA ARG A 345 -16.77 22.10 -3.98
C ARG A 345 -16.81 21.89 -2.47
N ALA A 346 -15.96 21.01 -1.94
CA ALA A 346 -15.86 20.77 -0.51
C ALA A 346 -14.98 21.83 0.17
N ALA A 347 -15.24 22.11 1.45
CA ALA A 347 -14.41 23.00 2.26
C ALA A 347 -13.07 22.36 2.60
N ALA A 348 -13.07 21.04 2.84
CA ALA A 348 -11.89 20.24 3.14
C ALA A 348 -12.14 18.78 2.79
N CYS A 349 -11.07 18.02 2.58
CA CYS A 349 -11.11 16.58 2.39
C CYS A 349 -10.15 15.88 3.33
N ALA A 350 -10.65 14.83 3.97
CA ALA A 350 -9.87 13.93 4.78
C ALA A 350 -9.89 12.51 4.21
N CYS A 351 -8.80 11.75 4.36
CA CYS A 351 -8.79 10.33 4.06
C CYS A 351 -8.86 9.52 5.35
N PHE A 352 -9.83 8.61 5.42
CA PHE A 352 -10.08 7.77 6.58
C PHE A 352 -8.95 6.79 6.85
N GLN A 353 -8.59 6.67 8.13
CA GLN A 353 -7.65 5.71 8.67
C GLN A 353 -8.35 4.91 9.78
N PRO A 354 -8.49 3.57 9.63
CA PRO A 354 -9.10 2.75 10.66
C PRO A 354 -8.42 2.93 12.03
N GLY A 355 -9.23 3.18 13.05
CA GLY A 355 -8.76 3.40 14.43
C GLY A 355 -8.22 4.81 14.72
N THR A 356 -8.24 5.72 13.75
CA THR A 356 -7.82 7.12 13.94
C THR A 356 -8.92 8.12 13.56
N GLY A 357 -9.61 7.91 12.44
CA GLY A 357 -10.52 8.90 11.85
C GLY A 357 -10.00 9.37 10.49
N GLY A 358 -10.55 10.45 9.95
CA GLY A 358 -10.09 11.08 8.71
C GLY A 358 -8.97 12.08 8.96
N THR A 359 -7.80 11.88 8.36
CA THR A 359 -6.73 12.90 8.35
C THR A 359 -6.98 13.89 7.23
N VAL A 360 -7.18 15.17 7.57
CA VAL A 360 -7.43 16.26 6.63
C VAL A 360 -6.21 16.42 5.72
N SER A 361 -6.40 16.07 4.45
CA SER A 361 -5.35 16.02 3.43
C SER A 361 -5.26 17.34 2.65
N TRP A 362 -6.37 18.05 2.53
CA TRP A 362 -6.39 19.43 2.04
C TRP A 362 -7.59 20.18 2.62
N THR A 363 -7.47 21.51 2.68
CA THR A 363 -8.49 22.40 3.23
C THR A 363 -8.42 23.78 2.57
N HIS A 364 -9.58 24.42 2.41
CA HIS A 364 -9.71 25.80 1.98
C HIS A 364 -10.30 26.68 3.10
N VAL A 365 -10.38 26.16 4.32
CA VAL A 365 -11.00 26.84 5.45
C VAL A 365 -10.12 26.73 6.69
N ALA A 366 -9.99 27.82 7.44
CA ALA A 366 -9.15 27.86 8.64
C ALA A 366 -9.70 26.99 9.79
N ASP A 367 -11.01 26.74 9.79
CA ASP A 367 -11.71 26.05 10.87
C ASP A 367 -11.60 24.52 10.82
N VAL A 368 -10.99 23.99 9.75
CA VAL A 368 -10.65 22.57 9.57
C VAL A 368 -9.19 22.51 9.14
N PRO A 369 -8.24 22.47 10.09
CA PRO A 369 -6.82 22.62 9.79
C PRO A 369 -6.24 21.45 8.97
N LEU A 370 -5.27 21.75 8.10
CA LEU A 370 -4.50 20.73 7.38
C LEU A 370 -3.82 19.78 8.39
N GLY A 371 -3.96 18.47 8.17
CA GLY A 371 -3.41 17.43 9.04
C GLY A 371 -4.24 17.11 10.29
N SER A 372 -5.29 17.89 10.61
CA SER A 372 -6.14 17.56 11.74
C SER A 372 -6.97 16.29 11.50
N ILE A 373 -7.50 15.70 12.57
CA ILE A 373 -8.40 14.55 12.50
C ILE A 373 -9.87 14.99 12.53
N VAL A 374 -10.66 14.49 11.59
CA VAL A 374 -12.12 14.56 11.58
C VAL A 374 -12.72 13.18 11.84
N PRO A 375 -13.86 13.07 12.54
CA PRO A 375 -14.46 11.80 12.93
C PRO A 375 -14.91 10.93 11.75
#